data_AF-D5U007-F1
#
_entry.id   AF-D5U007-F1
#
_cell.length_a   1.000
_cell.length_b   1.000
_cell.length_c   1.000
_cell.angle_alpha   90.00
_cell.angle_beta   90.00
_cell.angle_gamma   90.00
#
_symmetry.space_group_name_H-M   'P 1'
#
loop_
_entity.id
_entity.type
_entity.pdbx_description
1 polymer ?
#
loop_
_entity_poly.entity_id
_entity_poly.type
_entity_poly.pdbx_seq_one_letter_code
_entity_poly.pdbx_strand_id
1 'polypeptide(L)'
;MSYSRVGWFGKLTGLLRARDPMKKSILESVATLDRMIRTIESSKKSLDSVLEEHQKRVKLLNTEGDKEFQDIINEEISNIVGYKTLFEKAILDLARVRYRLETLAYVEEPMKELPAVMEELQRIEPEVAKIAPDLLNQLRSLRKKVEDIIIETAAEPSPSVSGKAVANTAKVAPQPRVEKEESTLLPPPPPTEVKVPEGNIEVKEQPQAIVVKKPEPVEVPLHVVEQWLLDELRSKGGILDVSNFISKYRVKKEAVYLALRSLESKGVIKLKRF
;
A
#
# COMPACT_ATOMS: atom_id res chain seq x y z
N MET A 1 40.64 13.13 54.25
CA MET A 1 39.43 12.29 54.35
C MET A 1 38.52 12.71 53.19
N SER A 2 38.63 12.18 51.97
CA SER A 2 38.51 10.81 51.45
C SER A 2 37.09 10.23 51.49
N TYR A 3 36.55 10.09 50.26
CA TYR A 3 35.45 9.26 49.75
C TYR A 3 34.03 9.56 50.30
N SER A 4 33.05 9.85 49.44
CA SER A 4 32.45 8.82 48.59
C SER A 4 31.80 9.39 47.32
N ARG A 5 32.23 8.87 46.17
CA ARG A 5 31.49 8.93 44.90
C ARG A 5 30.41 7.85 44.95
N VAL A 6 29.15 8.25 45.08
CA VAL A 6 28.00 7.35 44.90
C VAL A 6 27.54 7.47 43.45
N GLY A 7 27.51 6.34 42.75
CA GLY A 7 27.46 6.23 41.31
C GLY A 7 26.14 6.69 40.66
N TRP A 8 26.28 7.46 39.58
CA TRP A 8 25.23 7.81 38.62
C TRP A 8 25.20 6.83 37.43
N PHE A 9 25.72 5.60 37.57
CA PHE A 9 25.67 4.60 36.50
C PHE A 9 24.45 3.65 36.59
N GLY A 10 23.34 4.10 37.19
CA GLY A 10 22.15 3.28 37.43
C GLY A 10 20.97 3.47 36.46
N LYS A 11 21.09 4.23 35.36
CA LYS A 11 19.95 4.54 34.46
C LYS A 11 20.19 4.21 32.97
N LEU A 12 21.06 3.24 32.68
CA LEU A 12 21.29 2.72 31.31
C LEU A 12 20.79 1.28 31.10
N THR A 13 19.98 0.76 32.02
CA THR A 13 19.33 -0.57 31.88
C THR A 13 17.95 -0.50 31.21
N GLY A 14 17.68 0.54 30.40
CA GLY A 14 16.53 0.56 29.49
C GLY A 14 16.74 -0.21 28.19
N LEU A 15 17.96 -0.73 27.94
CA LEU A 15 18.35 -1.36 26.68
C LEU A 15 17.88 -2.82 26.51
N LEU A 16 17.13 -3.36 27.48
CA LEU A 16 16.57 -4.71 27.44
C LEU A 16 15.11 -4.72 27.90
N ARG A 17 14.29 -3.76 27.42
CA ARG A 17 12.85 -4.03 27.32
C ARG A 17 12.76 -5.26 26.42
N ALA A 18 12.43 -6.42 27.00
CA ALA A 18 12.27 -7.68 26.29
C ALA A 18 11.59 -7.38 24.96
N ARG A 19 12.28 -7.66 23.85
CA ARG A 19 11.83 -7.33 22.50
C ARG A 19 10.44 -7.95 22.35
N ASP A 20 9.42 -7.11 22.40
CA ASP A 20 8.02 -7.51 22.38
C ASP A 20 7.83 -8.54 21.24
N PRO A 21 7.44 -9.80 21.57
CA PRO A 21 7.35 -10.87 20.58
C PRO A 21 6.39 -10.50 19.45
N MET A 22 5.31 -9.78 19.78
CA MET A 22 4.36 -9.24 18.81
C MET A 22 5.05 -8.27 17.85
N LYS A 23 5.75 -7.26 18.39
CA LYS A 23 6.48 -6.29 17.58
C LYS A 23 7.50 -6.96 16.67
N LYS A 24 8.19 -7.98 17.16
CA LYS A 24 9.13 -8.76 16.35
C LYS A 24 8.42 -9.46 15.19
N SER A 25 7.30 -10.13 15.45
CA SER A 25 6.51 -10.84 14.43
C SER A 25 5.95 -9.89 13.36
N ILE A 26 5.48 -8.71 13.77
CA ILE A 26 5.05 -7.65 12.85
C ILE A 26 6.20 -7.19 11.96
N LEU A 27 7.37 -6.88 12.53
CA LEU A 27 8.52 -6.43 11.74
C LEU A 27 9.05 -7.51 10.79
N GLU A 28 8.97 -8.78 11.16
CA GLU A 28 9.27 -9.89 10.25
C GLU A 28 8.27 -9.99 9.09
N SER A 29 7.00 -9.72 9.37
CA SER A 29 5.94 -9.64 8.35
C SER A 29 6.20 -8.48 7.39
N VAL A 30 6.56 -7.30 7.91
CA VAL A 30 6.99 -6.14 7.11
C VAL A 30 8.17 -6.50 6.19
N ALA A 31 9.21 -7.15 6.73
CA ALA A 31 10.36 -7.57 5.93
C ALA A 31 9.99 -8.60 4.85
N THR A 32 8.96 -9.42 5.08
CA THR A 32 8.45 -10.37 4.08
C THR A 32 7.73 -9.64 2.94
N LEU A 33 6.88 -8.67 3.28
CA LEU A 33 6.23 -7.80 2.30
C LEU A 33 7.25 -7.01 1.46
N ASP A 34 8.31 -6.48 2.08
CA ASP A 34 9.39 -5.79 1.36
C ASP A 34 10.03 -6.70 0.29
N ARG A 35 10.26 -7.98 0.60
CA ARG A 35 10.82 -8.93 -0.38
C ARG A 35 9.83 -9.19 -1.50
N MET A 36 8.56 -9.41 -1.18
CA MET A 36 7.51 -9.63 -2.19
C MET A 36 7.36 -8.42 -3.13
N ILE A 37 7.31 -7.21 -2.57
CA ILE A 37 7.22 -5.96 -3.35
C ILE A 37 8.41 -5.87 -4.31
N ARG A 38 9.65 -6.07 -3.82
CA ARG A 38 10.85 -6.03 -4.67
C ARG A 38 10.83 -7.06 -5.79
N THR A 39 10.32 -8.28 -5.52
CA THR A 39 10.17 -9.31 -6.55
C THR A 39 9.20 -8.85 -7.64
N ILE A 40 8.05 -8.30 -7.25
CA ILE A 40 7.03 -7.81 -8.19
C ILE A 40 7.55 -6.58 -8.97
N GLU A 41 8.26 -5.66 -8.32
CA GLU A 41 8.93 -4.52 -8.96
C GLU A 41 9.98 -4.96 -9.98
N SER A 42 10.77 -6.00 -9.66
CA SER A 42 11.75 -6.56 -10.59
C SER A 42 11.07 -7.14 -11.84
N SER A 43 9.97 -7.88 -11.67
CA SER A 43 9.19 -8.41 -12.78
C SER A 43 8.56 -7.29 -13.62
N LYS A 44 8.05 -6.24 -12.98
CA LYS A 44 7.56 -5.04 -13.68
C LYS A 44 8.66 -4.38 -14.50
N LYS A 45 9.87 -4.25 -13.96
CA LYS A 45 11.02 -3.66 -14.65
C LYS A 45 11.46 -4.47 -15.88
N SER A 46 11.30 -5.80 -15.84
CA SER A 46 11.46 -6.65 -17.02
C SER A 46 10.48 -6.26 -18.13
N LEU A 47 9.20 -6.06 -17.78
CA LEU A 47 8.18 -5.59 -18.74
C LEU A 47 8.50 -4.18 -19.29
N ASP A 48 9.09 -3.29 -18.49
CA ASP A 48 9.54 -1.98 -18.97
C ASP A 48 10.60 -2.11 -20.09
N SER A 49 11.55 -3.03 -19.94
CA SER A 49 12.57 -3.29 -20.96
C SER A 49 11.95 -3.82 -22.26
N VAL A 50 11.00 -4.76 -22.15
CA VAL A 50 10.30 -5.34 -23.30
C VAL A 50 9.44 -4.28 -24.00
N LEU A 51 8.74 -3.44 -23.23
CA LEU A 51 7.96 -2.32 -23.76
C LEU A 51 8.84 -1.34 -24.55
N GLU A 52 10.00 -0.98 -24.01
CA GLU A 52 10.93 -0.07 -24.69
C GLU A 52 11.44 -0.67 -26.01
N GLU A 53 11.69 -1.98 -26.05
CA GLU A 53 12.10 -2.69 -27.25
C GLU A 53 11.00 -2.67 -28.33
N HIS A 54 9.76 -3.01 -27.97
CA HIS A 54 8.63 -2.95 -28.91
C HIS A 54 8.40 -1.54 -29.44
N GLN A 55 8.49 -0.52 -28.59
CA GLN A 55 8.38 0.88 -29.01
C GLN A 55 9.48 1.29 -29.99
N LYS A 56 10.71 0.78 -29.85
CA LYS A 56 11.80 1.00 -30.82
C LYS A 56 11.48 0.32 -32.15
N ARG A 57 10.97 -0.93 -32.13
CA ARG A 57 10.59 -1.68 -33.34
C ARG A 57 9.49 -0.96 -34.13
N VAL A 58 8.43 -0.47 -33.49
CA VAL A 58 7.37 0.30 -34.17
C VAL A 58 7.92 1.53 -34.89
N LYS A 59 8.85 2.26 -34.25
CA LYS A 59 9.48 3.44 -34.88
C LYS A 59 10.26 3.11 -36.13
N LEU A 60 10.92 1.96 -36.19
CA LEU A 60 11.65 1.49 -37.37
C LEU A 60 10.66 1.07 -38.47
N LEU A 61 9.62 0.33 -38.12
CA LEU A 61 8.63 -0.17 -39.08
C LEU A 61 7.76 0.93 -39.70
N ASN A 62 7.56 2.04 -38.99
CA ASN A 62 6.93 3.25 -39.55
C ASN A 62 7.69 3.82 -40.76
N THR A 63 8.97 3.47 -40.94
CA THR A 63 9.76 3.86 -42.11
C THR A 63 9.70 2.84 -43.26
N GLU A 64 9.33 1.59 -42.97
CA GLU A 64 9.35 0.47 -43.91
C GLU A 64 7.97 0.16 -44.52
N GLY A 65 6.88 0.68 -43.93
CA GLY A 65 5.54 0.66 -44.51
C GLY A 65 4.73 -0.63 -44.25
N ASP A 66 5.21 -1.53 -43.40
CA ASP A 66 4.52 -2.78 -43.05
C ASP A 66 3.46 -2.56 -41.96
N LYS A 67 2.22 -2.33 -42.38
CA LYS A 67 1.10 -2.00 -41.47
C LYS A 67 0.62 -3.19 -40.63
N GLU A 68 0.57 -4.39 -41.19
CA GLU A 68 0.10 -5.57 -40.46
C GLU A 68 1.05 -5.88 -39.29
N PHE A 69 2.35 -5.79 -39.53
CA PHE A 69 3.34 -6.01 -38.50
C PHE A 69 3.34 -4.88 -37.45
N GLN A 70 3.05 -3.64 -37.83
CA GLN A 70 2.84 -2.54 -36.89
C GLN A 70 1.63 -2.79 -35.98
N ASP A 71 0.50 -3.23 -36.54
CA ASP A 71 -0.73 -3.48 -35.78
C ASP A 71 -0.51 -4.57 -34.72
N ILE A 72 0.18 -5.66 -35.07
CA ILE A 72 0.55 -6.73 -34.13
C ILE A 72 1.40 -6.18 -32.98
N ILE A 73 2.42 -5.37 -33.27
CA ILE A 73 3.29 -4.84 -32.21
C ILE A 73 2.54 -3.82 -31.34
N ASN A 74 1.63 -3.04 -31.92
CA ASN A 74 0.80 -2.09 -31.17
C ASN A 74 -0.15 -2.81 -30.21
N GLU A 75 -0.75 -3.93 -30.63
CA GLU A 75 -1.53 -4.80 -29.76
C GLU A 75 -0.68 -5.30 -28.59
N GLU A 76 0.56 -5.72 -28.86
CA GLU A 76 1.46 -6.22 -27.83
C GLU A 76 1.94 -5.16 -26.85
N ILE A 77 2.17 -3.94 -27.34
CA ILE A 77 2.41 -2.77 -26.49
C ILE A 77 1.21 -2.54 -25.55
N SER A 78 -0.02 -2.61 -26.08
CA SER A 78 -1.25 -2.46 -25.29
C SER A 78 -1.36 -3.54 -24.20
N ASN A 79 -1.09 -4.80 -24.57
CA ASN A 79 -1.10 -5.93 -23.64
C ASN A 79 -0.05 -5.76 -22.52
N ILE A 80 1.18 -5.38 -22.86
CA ILE A 80 2.24 -5.12 -21.87
C ILE A 80 1.87 -3.97 -20.93
N VAL A 81 1.28 -2.89 -21.46
CA VAL A 81 0.77 -1.77 -20.63
C VAL A 81 -0.32 -2.27 -19.69
N GLY A 82 -1.26 -3.08 -20.19
CA GLY A 82 -2.29 -3.74 -19.39
C GLY A 82 -1.70 -4.55 -18.24
N TYR A 83 -0.71 -5.42 -18.51
CA TYR A 83 -0.03 -6.18 -17.47
C TYR A 83 0.64 -5.27 -16.43
N LYS A 84 1.37 -4.22 -16.86
CA LYS A 84 2.02 -3.29 -15.94
C LYS A 84 1.07 -2.64 -14.95
N THR A 85 -0.16 -2.33 -15.35
CA THR A 85 -1.15 -1.77 -14.41
C THR A 85 -1.53 -2.76 -13.31
N LEU A 86 -1.58 -4.07 -13.62
CA LEU A 86 -1.81 -5.11 -12.61
C LEU A 86 -0.65 -5.21 -11.63
N PHE A 87 0.59 -5.14 -12.13
CA PHE A 87 1.79 -5.09 -11.28
C PHE A 87 1.78 -3.88 -10.35
N GLU A 88 1.49 -2.68 -10.87
CA GLU A 88 1.40 -1.45 -10.08
C GLU A 88 0.36 -1.53 -8.98
N LYS A 89 -0.83 -2.04 -9.32
CA LYS A 89 -1.90 -2.22 -8.34
C LYS A 89 -1.48 -3.13 -7.19
N ALA A 90 -0.92 -4.31 -7.50
CA ALA A 90 -0.48 -5.24 -6.48
C ALA A 90 0.66 -4.68 -5.61
N ILE A 91 1.62 -3.94 -6.20
CA ILE A 91 2.68 -3.24 -5.46
C ILE A 91 2.06 -2.26 -4.45
N LEU A 92 1.11 -1.44 -4.90
CA LEU A 92 0.46 -0.44 -4.04
C LEU A 92 -0.34 -1.07 -2.91
N ASP A 93 -1.08 -2.14 -3.19
CA ASP A 93 -1.89 -2.79 -2.17
C ASP A 93 -1.01 -3.54 -1.14
N LEU A 94 0.08 -4.20 -1.57
CA LEU A 94 1.07 -4.76 -0.64
C LEU A 94 1.80 -3.68 0.17
N ALA A 95 2.16 -2.55 -0.45
CA ALA A 95 2.80 -1.43 0.23
C ALA A 95 1.86 -0.82 1.29
N ARG A 96 0.56 -0.71 1.01
CA ARG A 96 -0.43 -0.27 1.99
C ARG A 96 -0.42 -1.16 3.23
N VAL A 97 -0.48 -2.47 3.05
CA VAL A 97 -0.43 -3.43 4.18
C VAL A 97 0.90 -3.32 4.92
N ARG A 98 2.00 -3.19 4.20
CA ARG A 98 3.34 -2.99 4.78
C ARG A 98 3.38 -1.77 5.69
N TYR A 99 2.90 -0.61 5.22
CA TYR A 99 2.90 0.62 6.01
C TYR A 99 1.99 0.52 7.24
N ARG A 100 0.83 -0.15 7.11
CA ARG A 100 -0.05 -0.40 8.25
C ARG A 100 0.64 -1.26 9.31
N LEU A 101 1.17 -2.41 8.92
CA LEU A 101 1.91 -3.28 9.83
C LEU A 101 3.10 -2.55 10.48
N GLU A 102 3.87 -1.79 9.70
CA GLU A 102 4.96 -0.99 10.25
C GLU A 102 4.46 0.02 11.29
N THR A 103 3.34 0.71 11.02
CA THR A 103 2.72 1.63 11.97
C THR A 103 2.30 0.90 13.25
N LEU A 104 1.69 -0.28 13.13
CA LEU A 104 1.28 -1.10 14.28
C LEU A 104 2.46 -1.57 15.14
N ALA A 105 3.68 -1.63 14.60
CA ALA A 105 4.87 -1.92 15.41
C ALA A 105 5.25 -0.79 16.39
N TYR A 106 4.65 0.40 16.26
CA TYR A 106 4.95 1.59 17.07
C TYR A 106 3.75 2.16 17.84
N VAL A 107 2.54 1.66 17.60
CA VAL A 107 1.31 2.09 18.30
C VAL A 107 1.12 1.27 19.59
N GLU A 108 0.48 1.86 20.60
CA GLU A 108 0.25 1.23 21.92
C GLU A 108 -0.89 0.20 21.91
N GLU A 109 -1.91 0.37 21.07
CA GLU A 109 -3.04 -0.56 20.90
C GLU A 109 -3.14 -1.15 19.48
N PRO A 110 -2.12 -1.86 18.99
CA PRO A 110 -2.07 -2.35 17.62
C PRO A 110 -3.12 -3.42 17.29
N MET A 111 -3.69 -4.07 18.31
CA MET A 111 -4.64 -5.18 18.15
C MET A 111 -5.92 -4.82 17.41
N LYS A 112 -6.42 -3.60 17.57
CA LYS A 112 -7.72 -3.19 16.99
C LYS A 112 -7.69 -3.16 15.46
N GLU A 113 -6.50 -2.99 14.87
CA GLU A 113 -6.31 -2.79 13.44
C GLU A 113 -5.85 -4.06 12.70
N LEU A 114 -5.37 -5.09 13.42
CA LEU A 114 -4.89 -6.33 12.81
C LEU A 114 -5.99 -7.09 12.02
N PRO A 115 -7.27 -7.14 12.46
CA PRO A 115 -8.33 -7.72 11.64
C PRO A 115 -8.51 -7.01 10.29
N ALA A 116 -8.41 -5.67 10.27
CA ALA A 116 -8.49 -4.92 9.02
C ALA A 116 -7.30 -5.20 8.09
N VAL A 117 -6.11 -5.37 8.67
CA VAL A 117 -4.92 -5.83 7.92
C VAL A 117 -5.14 -7.22 7.32
N MET A 118 -5.79 -8.12 8.07
CA MET A 118 -6.10 -9.45 7.57
C MET A 118 -7.04 -9.44 6.36
N GLU A 119 -8.10 -8.65 6.41
CA GLU A 119 -9.01 -8.50 5.27
C GLU A 119 -8.31 -7.91 4.04
N GLU A 120 -7.36 -6.98 4.23
CA GLU A 120 -6.55 -6.47 3.13
C GLU A 120 -5.67 -7.56 2.51
N LEU A 121 -4.99 -8.36 3.33
CA LEU A 121 -4.19 -9.49 2.84
C LEU A 121 -5.03 -10.49 2.03
N GLN A 122 -6.25 -10.77 2.46
CA GLN A 122 -7.18 -11.66 1.75
C GLN A 122 -7.64 -11.07 0.41
N ARG A 123 -7.86 -9.75 0.35
CA ARG A 123 -8.22 -9.05 -0.90
C ARG A 123 -7.06 -9.00 -1.90
N ILE A 124 -5.83 -8.97 -1.43
CA ILE A 124 -4.63 -8.89 -2.27
C ILE A 124 -4.27 -10.25 -2.90
N GLU A 125 -4.61 -11.36 -2.24
CA GLU A 125 -4.32 -12.71 -2.71
C GLU A 125 -4.71 -12.98 -4.18
N PRO A 126 -5.94 -12.69 -4.66
CA PRO A 126 -6.30 -12.91 -6.06
C PRO A 126 -5.52 -12.03 -7.04
N GLU A 127 -4.98 -10.89 -6.61
CA GLU A 127 -4.22 -9.98 -7.46
C GLU A 127 -2.79 -10.46 -7.62
N VAL A 128 -2.17 -10.87 -6.51
CA VAL A 128 -0.85 -11.52 -6.51
C VAL A 128 -0.90 -12.83 -7.29
N ALA A 129 -1.99 -13.61 -7.18
CA ALA A 129 -2.15 -14.85 -7.94
C ALA A 129 -2.07 -14.66 -9.46
N LYS A 130 -2.56 -13.51 -9.96
CA LYS A 130 -2.56 -13.20 -11.40
C LYS A 130 -1.18 -12.86 -11.94
N ILE A 131 -0.32 -12.22 -11.13
CA ILE A 131 0.96 -11.64 -11.61
C ILE A 131 2.21 -12.38 -11.09
N ALA A 132 2.10 -13.03 -9.92
CA ALA A 132 3.22 -13.64 -9.22
C ALA A 132 2.73 -14.81 -8.35
N PRO A 133 2.22 -15.90 -8.97
CA PRO A 133 1.64 -17.04 -8.25
C PRO A 133 2.63 -17.70 -7.27
N ASP A 134 3.93 -17.63 -7.54
CA ASP A 134 4.98 -18.17 -6.66
C ASP A 134 5.03 -17.49 -5.28
N LEU A 135 4.52 -16.25 -5.18
CA LEU A 135 4.48 -15.49 -3.93
C LEU A 135 3.26 -15.83 -3.05
N LEU A 136 2.31 -16.64 -3.54
CA LEU A 136 1.09 -16.96 -2.80
C LEU A 136 1.37 -17.69 -1.49
N ASN A 137 2.35 -18.60 -1.49
CA ASN A 137 2.74 -19.32 -0.27
C ASN A 137 3.33 -18.37 0.79
N GLN A 138 4.09 -17.36 0.35
CA GLN A 138 4.63 -16.33 1.25
C GLN A 138 3.52 -15.45 1.80
N LEU A 139 2.56 -15.04 0.97
CA LEU A 139 1.41 -14.24 1.38
C LEU A 139 0.53 -14.99 2.40
N ARG A 140 0.24 -16.28 2.15
CA ARG A 140 -0.52 -17.13 3.06
C ARG A 140 0.20 -17.33 4.40
N SER A 141 1.52 -17.53 4.36
CA SER A 141 2.33 -17.63 5.57
C SER A 141 2.32 -16.34 6.38
N LEU A 142 2.35 -15.19 5.71
CA LEU A 142 2.25 -13.89 6.36
C LEU A 142 0.87 -13.66 6.99
N ARG A 143 -0.20 -14.02 6.28
CA ARG A 143 -1.55 -14.05 6.82
C ARG A 143 -1.62 -14.90 8.10
N LYS A 144 -1.08 -16.12 8.06
CA LYS A 144 -1.05 -17.00 9.23
C LYS A 144 -0.30 -16.36 10.40
N LYS A 145 0.86 -15.71 10.15
CA LYS A 145 1.59 -14.99 11.20
C LYS A 145 0.77 -13.86 11.83
N VAL A 146 0.02 -13.09 11.03
CA VAL A 146 -0.84 -12.02 11.54
C VAL A 146 -2.01 -12.60 12.33
N GLU A 147 -2.59 -13.72 11.88
CA GLU A 147 -3.62 -14.47 12.61
C GLU A 147 -3.10 -15.02 13.96
N ASP A 148 -1.91 -15.60 13.98
CA ASP A 148 -1.25 -16.10 15.19
C ASP A 148 -1.04 -14.95 16.20
N ILE A 149 -0.63 -13.76 15.74
CA ILE A 149 -0.50 -12.56 16.60
C ILE A 149 -1.84 -12.18 17.24
N ILE A 150 -2.94 -12.21 16.47
CA ILE A 150 -4.28 -11.87 16.98
C ILE A 150 -4.68 -12.85 18.08
N ILE A 151 -4.43 -14.15 17.89
CA ILE A 151 -4.79 -15.21 18.83
C ILE A 151 -3.95 -15.11 20.11
N GLU A 152 -2.63 -14.99 19.98
CA GLU A 152 -1.70 -14.92 21.12
C GLU A 152 -2.02 -13.74 22.03
N THR A 153 -2.34 -12.58 21.44
CA THR A 153 -2.61 -11.37 22.22
C THR A 153 -4.03 -11.33 22.78
N ALA A 154 -5.00 -12.00 22.14
CA ALA A 154 -6.35 -12.18 22.72
C ALA A 154 -6.36 -13.13 23.92
N ALA A 155 -5.37 -14.02 24.02
CA ALA A 155 -5.24 -14.98 25.11
C ALA A 155 -4.51 -14.43 26.35
N GLU A 156 -3.84 -13.26 26.26
CA GLU A 156 -3.24 -12.63 27.43
C GLU A 156 -4.28 -11.82 28.22
N PRO A 157 -4.64 -12.22 29.45
CA PRO A 157 -5.43 -11.36 30.32
C PRO A 157 -4.58 -10.14 30.68
N SER A 158 -5.02 -8.97 30.23
CA SER A 158 -4.49 -7.68 30.70
C SER A 158 -4.36 -7.71 32.22
N PRO A 159 -3.22 -7.31 32.82
CA PRO A 159 -3.11 -7.20 34.27
C PRO A 159 -4.01 -6.05 34.71
N SER A 160 -5.25 -6.39 35.06
CA SER A 160 -6.20 -5.52 35.73
C SER A 160 -5.60 -5.05 37.05
N VAL A 161 -5.06 -3.83 37.05
CA VAL A 161 -4.86 -3.06 38.27
C VAL A 161 -6.22 -2.48 38.64
N SER A 162 -6.99 -3.20 39.47
CA SER A 162 -7.65 -2.64 40.66
C SER A 162 -8.48 -3.70 41.38
N GLY A 163 -8.05 -4.04 42.59
CA GLY A 163 -8.87 -3.90 43.80
C GLY A 163 -10.21 -4.65 43.90
N LYS A 164 -10.21 -5.59 44.85
CA LYS A 164 -11.34 -6.18 45.60
C LYS A 164 -12.06 -7.36 44.96
N ALA A 165 -11.66 -8.52 45.50
CA ALA A 165 -12.44 -9.74 45.58
C ALA A 165 -13.89 -9.46 46.01
N VAL A 166 -14.83 -9.92 45.19
CA VAL A 166 -16.08 -10.50 45.67
C VAL A 166 -16.22 -11.83 44.95
N ALA A 167 -16.04 -12.91 45.70
CA ALA A 167 -16.36 -14.25 45.28
C ALA A 167 -17.85 -14.30 44.95
N ASN A 168 -18.20 -14.78 43.76
CA ASN A 168 -19.48 -15.46 43.55
C ASN A 168 -19.26 -16.61 42.56
N THR A 169 -19.39 -17.79 43.14
CA THR A 169 -19.36 -19.12 42.55
C THR A 169 -20.58 -19.36 41.65
N ALA A 170 -20.37 -19.77 40.40
CA ALA A 170 -21.28 -20.64 39.66
C ALA A 170 -20.48 -21.31 38.52
N LYS A 171 -19.89 -22.48 38.81
CA LYS A 171 -20.34 -23.81 38.37
C LYS A 171 -20.14 -24.07 36.87
N VAL A 172 -19.12 -24.89 36.63
CA VAL A 172 -18.79 -25.59 35.40
C VAL A 172 -19.67 -26.84 35.23
N ALA A 173 -19.90 -27.18 33.95
CA ALA A 173 -20.27 -28.47 33.34
C ALA A 173 -21.76 -28.84 33.19
N PRO A 174 -22.12 -29.71 32.21
CA PRO A 174 -21.55 -29.96 30.88
C PRO A 174 -22.62 -30.05 29.76
N GLN A 175 -22.18 -30.13 28.50
CA GLN A 175 -23.02 -30.45 27.34
C GLN A 175 -23.71 -31.83 27.45
N PRO A 176 -24.84 -32.02 26.74
CA PRO A 176 -25.05 -33.28 26.02
C PRO A 176 -25.39 -33.07 24.53
N ARG A 177 -24.58 -33.77 23.72
CA ARG A 177 -24.79 -34.48 22.46
C ARG A 177 -26.21 -34.51 21.82
N VAL A 178 -26.25 -34.01 20.58
CA VAL A 178 -26.86 -34.53 19.33
C VAL A 178 -28.24 -35.22 19.41
N GLU A 179 -29.24 -34.57 18.79
CA GLU A 179 -30.27 -35.26 18.01
C GLU A 179 -30.32 -34.68 16.59
N LYS A 180 -30.29 -35.59 15.61
CA LYS A 180 -30.48 -35.34 14.19
C LYS A 180 -31.98 -35.32 13.90
N GLU A 181 -32.47 -34.32 13.19
CA GLU A 181 -33.66 -34.47 12.34
C GLU A 181 -33.34 -33.95 10.94
N GLU A 182 -33.42 -34.87 9.98
CA GLU A 182 -33.50 -34.62 8.55
C GLU A 182 -34.80 -33.85 8.24
N SER A 183 -34.68 -32.73 7.53
CA SER A 183 -35.74 -32.33 6.60
C SER A 183 -35.11 -31.68 5.38
N THR A 184 -35.34 -32.35 4.26
CA THR A 184 -35.20 -31.89 2.88
C THR A 184 -35.84 -30.52 2.69
N LEU A 185 -35.25 -29.68 1.83
CA LEU A 185 -35.92 -28.81 0.83
C LEU A 185 -34.90 -27.86 0.17
N LEU A 186 -34.48 -28.26 -1.03
CA LEU A 186 -34.12 -27.51 -2.26
C LEU A 186 -33.48 -26.08 -2.18
N PRO A 187 -32.45 -25.80 -3.02
CA PRO A 187 -31.87 -24.47 -3.16
C PRO A 187 -32.79 -23.50 -3.95
N PRO A 188 -32.82 -22.19 -3.62
CA PRO A 188 -33.54 -21.21 -4.43
C PRO A 188 -32.84 -20.98 -5.79
N PRO A 189 -33.62 -20.85 -6.89
CA PRO A 189 -33.10 -20.72 -8.26
C PRO A 189 -32.50 -19.34 -8.58
N PRO A 190 -31.67 -19.25 -9.64
CA PRO A 190 -31.04 -18.00 -10.08
C PRO A 190 -32.08 -17.03 -10.70
N PRO A 191 -31.96 -15.70 -10.48
CA PRO A 191 -32.83 -14.74 -11.15
C PRO A 191 -32.47 -14.65 -12.64
N THR A 192 -33.46 -15.01 -13.46
CA THR A 192 -33.50 -14.93 -14.92
C THR A 192 -33.57 -13.50 -15.43
N GLU A 193 -32.97 -13.28 -16.59
CA GLU A 193 -33.04 -12.09 -17.44
C GLU A 193 -34.48 -11.56 -17.60
N VAL A 194 -34.66 -10.25 -17.41
CA VAL A 194 -35.87 -9.54 -17.83
C VAL A 194 -35.51 -8.63 -18.99
N LYS A 195 -36.09 -8.93 -20.15
CA LYS A 195 -36.07 -8.11 -21.35
C LYS A 195 -36.83 -6.80 -21.14
N VAL A 196 -36.19 -5.75 -21.67
CA VAL A 196 -36.62 -4.40 -22.05
C VAL A 196 -38.11 -4.24 -22.40
N PRO A 197 -38.72 -3.10 -22.01
CA PRO A 197 -39.66 -2.40 -22.89
C PRO A 197 -39.06 -1.08 -23.39
N GLU A 198 -39.20 -0.89 -24.70
CA GLU A 198 -38.78 0.27 -25.49
C GLU A 198 -39.46 1.55 -25.00
N GLY A 199 -38.66 2.61 -24.84
CA GLY A 199 -39.13 3.97 -24.56
C GLY A 199 -38.28 4.96 -25.34
N ASN A 200 -38.86 5.50 -26.40
CA ASN A 200 -38.30 6.52 -27.28
C ASN A 200 -37.62 7.66 -26.52
N ILE A 201 -36.35 7.92 -26.82
CA ILE A 201 -35.72 9.22 -26.54
C ILE A 201 -35.15 9.73 -27.86
N GLU A 202 -35.80 10.78 -28.36
CA GLU A 202 -35.42 11.56 -29.53
C GLU A 202 -33.95 11.99 -29.47
N VAL A 203 -33.24 11.68 -30.56
CA VAL A 203 -31.95 12.26 -30.90
C VAL A 203 -32.16 13.75 -31.21
N LYS A 204 -31.57 14.62 -30.39
CA LYS A 204 -31.27 16.00 -30.76
C LYS A 204 -29.76 16.19 -30.76
N GLU A 205 -29.19 16.17 -31.97
CA GLU A 205 -27.86 16.69 -32.25
C GLU A 205 -27.83 18.19 -31.97
N GLN A 206 -26.95 18.65 -31.08
CA GLN A 206 -26.38 19.99 -31.14
C GLN A 206 -24.94 19.96 -30.58
N PRO A 207 -23.96 20.55 -31.30
CA PRO A 207 -22.55 20.48 -30.95
C PRO A 207 -22.22 21.53 -29.87
N GLN A 208 -21.83 21.09 -28.67
CA GLN A 208 -21.22 21.98 -27.69
C GLN A 208 -19.71 21.76 -27.67
N ALA A 209 -19.00 22.80 -28.12
CA ALA A 209 -17.56 22.90 -28.06
C ALA A 209 -17.07 22.68 -26.61
N ILE A 210 -16.20 21.69 -26.42
CA ILE A 210 -15.50 21.44 -25.18
C ILE A 210 -14.52 22.59 -24.97
N VAL A 211 -14.93 23.62 -24.22
CA VAL A 211 -14.02 24.62 -23.69
C VAL A 211 -13.20 23.94 -22.60
N VAL A 212 -11.97 23.55 -22.95
CA VAL A 212 -10.95 23.09 -22.00
C VAL A 212 -10.60 24.25 -21.07
N LYS A 213 -11.30 24.36 -19.94
CA LYS A 213 -10.87 25.22 -18.83
C LYS A 213 -9.61 24.59 -18.22
N LYS A 214 -8.47 25.26 -18.46
CA LYS A 214 -7.22 25.03 -17.74
C LYS A 214 -7.50 25.06 -16.22
N PRO A 215 -7.28 23.97 -15.47
CA PRO A 215 -7.55 23.97 -14.04
C PRO A 215 -6.56 24.90 -13.32
N GLU A 216 -7.11 25.78 -12.49
CA GLU A 216 -6.34 26.77 -11.73
C GLU A 216 -5.39 26.10 -10.72
N PRO A 217 -4.22 26.70 -10.47
CA PRO A 217 -3.25 26.19 -9.50
C PRO A 217 -3.78 26.32 -8.07
N VAL A 218 -3.83 25.20 -7.35
CA VAL A 218 -4.20 25.14 -5.93
C VAL A 218 -3.17 25.91 -5.11
N GLU A 219 -3.62 26.80 -4.25
CA GLU A 219 -2.75 27.54 -3.33
C GLU A 219 -2.34 26.63 -2.17
N VAL A 220 -1.23 25.93 -2.38
CA VAL A 220 -0.64 25.04 -1.37
C VAL A 220 0.22 25.87 -0.40
N PRO A 221 0.07 25.69 0.93
CA PRO A 221 0.92 26.35 1.92
C PRO A 221 2.41 26.05 1.74
N LEU A 222 3.27 27.06 1.94
CA LEU A 222 4.72 26.97 1.67
C LEU A 222 5.42 25.81 2.39
N HIS A 223 5.05 25.53 3.65
CA HIS A 223 5.66 24.46 4.44
C HIS A 223 5.40 23.06 3.87
N VAL A 224 4.25 22.87 3.20
CA VAL A 224 3.91 21.60 2.54
C VAL A 224 4.77 21.41 1.30
N VAL A 225 4.97 22.49 0.52
CA VAL A 225 5.85 22.49 -0.66
C VAL A 225 7.30 22.20 -0.27
N GLU A 226 7.77 22.73 0.87
CA GLU A 226 9.10 22.43 1.42
C GLU A 226 9.28 20.94 1.73
N GLN A 227 8.28 20.31 2.37
CA GLN A 227 8.34 18.87 2.68
C GLN A 227 8.39 18.03 1.40
N TRP A 228 7.52 18.32 0.43
CA TRP A 228 7.51 17.62 -0.86
C TRP A 228 8.84 17.79 -1.63
N LEU A 229 9.45 18.98 -1.56
CA LEU A 229 10.77 19.21 -2.16
C LEU A 229 11.86 18.37 -1.51
N LEU A 230 11.85 18.25 -0.18
CA LEU A 230 12.83 17.42 0.54
C LEU A 230 12.67 15.94 0.20
N ASP A 231 11.43 15.45 0.09
CA ASP A 231 11.16 14.06 -0.27
C ASP A 231 11.54 13.77 -1.73
N GLU A 232 11.28 14.70 -2.64
CA GLU A 232 11.70 14.58 -4.04
C GLU A 232 13.25 14.60 -4.16
N LEU A 233 13.93 15.46 -3.39
CA LEU A 233 15.39 15.50 -3.35
C LEU A 233 16.00 14.22 -2.74
N ARG A 234 15.39 13.67 -1.68
CA ARG A 234 15.84 12.39 -1.09
C ARG A 234 15.67 11.22 -2.04
N SER A 235 14.54 11.16 -2.73
CA SER A 235 14.23 10.06 -3.66
C SER A 235 15.05 10.11 -4.96
N LYS A 236 15.39 11.29 -5.45
CA LYS A 236 16.15 11.49 -6.70
C LYS A 236 17.65 11.75 -6.50
N GLY A 237 18.18 11.52 -5.29
CA GLY A 237 19.61 11.64 -5.00
C GLY A 237 20.16 13.07 -5.08
N GLY A 238 19.33 14.07 -4.76
CA GLY A 238 19.73 15.48 -4.70
C GLY A 238 19.55 16.27 -6.00
N ILE A 239 18.98 15.67 -7.06
CA ILE A 239 18.67 16.34 -8.32
C ILE A 239 17.18 16.65 -8.40
N LEU A 240 16.85 17.92 -8.61
CA LEU A 240 15.47 18.39 -8.73
C LEU A 240 15.21 18.95 -10.13
N ASP A 241 14.27 18.32 -10.84
CA ASP A 241 13.66 18.90 -12.04
C ASP A 241 12.43 19.72 -11.63
N VAL A 242 12.57 21.05 -11.74
CA VAL A 242 11.54 22.02 -11.35
C VAL A 242 10.28 21.89 -12.21
N SER A 243 10.43 21.62 -13.52
CA SER A 243 9.29 21.52 -14.45
C SER A 243 8.46 20.27 -14.17
N ASN A 244 9.14 19.16 -13.87
CA ASN A 244 8.49 17.92 -13.47
C ASN A 244 7.80 18.07 -12.11
N PHE A 245 8.48 18.69 -11.13
CA PHE A 245 7.91 18.93 -9.80
C PHE A 245 6.63 19.79 -9.84
N ILE A 246 6.64 20.88 -10.62
CA ILE A 246 5.47 21.76 -10.80
C ILE A 246 4.29 20.98 -11.38
N SER A 247 4.54 20.15 -12.39
CA SER A 247 3.49 19.37 -13.06
C SER A 247 2.93 18.28 -12.14
N LYS A 248 3.81 17.62 -11.37
CA LYS A 248 3.47 16.52 -10.46
C LYS A 248 2.66 16.99 -9.25
N TYR A 249 3.11 18.05 -8.58
CA TYR A 249 2.47 18.54 -7.35
C TYR A 249 1.50 19.71 -7.58
N ARG A 250 1.34 20.15 -8.83
CA ARG A 250 0.47 21.27 -9.25
C ARG A 250 0.72 22.56 -8.47
N VAL A 251 1.99 22.84 -8.18
CA VAL A 251 2.42 24.01 -7.40
C VAL A 251 2.87 25.13 -8.35
N LYS A 252 2.54 26.39 -8.01
CA LYS A 252 3.03 27.57 -8.76
C LYS A 252 4.57 27.62 -8.74
N LYS A 253 5.18 28.02 -9.86
CA LYS A 253 6.64 28.09 -10.02
C LYS A 253 7.29 28.97 -8.94
N GLU A 254 6.63 30.06 -8.59
CA GLU A 254 7.06 31.02 -7.58
C GLU A 254 7.13 30.37 -6.19
N ALA A 255 6.13 29.56 -5.82
CA ALA A 255 6.09 28.87 -4.54
C ALA A 255 7.22 27.82 -4.42
N VAL A 256 7.56 27.14 -5.53
CA VAL A 256 8.69 26.19 -5.56
C VAL A 256 10.02 26.91 -5.30
N TYR A 257 10.27 28.05 -5.95
CA TYR A 257 11.50 28.80 -5.71
C TYR A 257 11.56 29.44 -4.33
N LEU A 258 10.43 29.91 -3.80
CA LEU A 258 10.35 30.41 -2.43
C LEU A 258 10.67 29.31 -1.42
N ALA A 259 10.13 28.11 -1.62
CA ALA A 259 10.41 26.96 -0.77
C ALA A 259 11.87 26.52 -0.84
N LEU A 260 12.48 26.47 -2.04
CA LEU A 260 13.91 26.19 -2.21
C LEU A 260 14.79 27.22 -1.49
N ARG A 261 14.46 28.51 -1.58
CA ARG A 261 15.18 29.58 -0.90
C ARG A 261 15.02 29.50 0.62
N SER A 262 13.84 29.15 1.10
CA SER A 262 13.57 28.90 2.51
C SER A 262 14.40 27.72 3.04
N LEU A 263 14.42 26.59 2.33
CA LEU A 263 15.23 25.42 2.69
C LEU A 263 16.74 25.69 2.67
N GLU A 264 17.21 26.52 1.75
CA GLU A 264 18.60 26.99 1.70
C GLU A 264 18.92 27.90 2.90
N SER A 265 18.04 28.85 3.22
CA SER A 265 18.22 29.74 4.39
C SER A 265 18.22 28.99 5.72
N LYS A 266 17.49 27.86 5.79
CA LYS A 266 17.48 26.94 6.94
C LYS A 266 18.71 26.02 6.99
N GLY A 267 19.57 26.06 5.97
CA GLY A 267 20.77 25.22 5.88
C GLY A 267 20.50 23.74 5.59
N VAL A 268 19.28 23.39 5.18
CA VAL A 268 18.87 21.99 4.94
C VAL A 268 19.34 21.52 3.57
N ILE A 269 19.45 22.43 2.61
CA ILE A 269 19.92 22.14 1.25
C ILE A 269 20.94 23.19 0.80
N LYS A 270 21.82 22.83 -0.13
CA LYS A 270 22.72 23.76 -0.82
C LYS A 270 22.38 23.76 -2.31
N LEU A 271 21.95 24.90 -2.84
CA LEU A 271 21.58 24.99 -4.25
C LEU A 271 22.84 25.16 -5.10
N LYS A 272 23.05 24.24 -6.04
CA LYS A 272 24.06 24.38 -7.09
C LYS A 272 23.35 24.40 -8.43
N ARG A 273 23.37 25.55 -9.10
CA ARG A 273 22.77 25.72 -10.43
C ARG A 273 23.74 25.19 -11.47
N PHE A 274 23.25 24.33 -12.35
CA PHE A 274 23.96 23.78 -13.49
C PHE A 274 23.27 24.24 -14.77
#